data_AF-A0A6L6PDQ7-F1
#
_entry.id   AF-A0A6L6PDQ7-F1
#
_cell.length_a   1.000
_cell.length_b   1.000
_cell.length_c   1.000
_cell.angle_alpha   90.00
_cell.angle_beta   90.00
_cell.angle_gamma   90.00
#
_symmetry.space_group_name_H-M   'P 1'
#
loop_
_entity.id
_entity.type
_entity.pdbx_description
1 polymer ?
#
loop_
_entity_poly.entity_id
_entity_poly.type
_entity_poly.pdbx_seq_one_letter_code
_entity_poly.pdbx_strand_id
1 'polypeptide(L)'
;MSPLKSHISALIEAAEPGQVWVPTDFAQFGSRDAIDKTLQRMVQAGELRRIDRGLYDRPKVNSLTKRPTTPDYRAVAEAIARRDHLRLLVDGMTAANDLGLTNAVPARVTIHTDTRRRAIQLDKLTIEFKQTAPSRLYWAGRPAMRIVQALHWLKDTLTSEHSFILNKLTKVLADPIHGAALRQDLLDGFHMLPAWMQSLVRELPGCDLQTVLTVAPQSPGDENPPFARRRAVKHVEVH
;
A
#
# COMPACT_ATOMS: atom_id res chain seq x y z
N MET A 1 20.66 1.26 -31.11
CA MET A 1 19.55 1.05 -30.14
C MET A 1 18.59 2.22 -30.24
N SER A 2 17.27 2.02 -30.16
CA SER A 2 16.34 3.16 -30.17
C SER A 2 16.46 3.97 -28.87
N PRO A 3 16.34 5.31 -28.90
CA PRO A 3 16.46 6.14 -27.70
C PRO A 3 15.43 5.75 -26.63
N LEU A 4 14.21 5.38 -27.04
CA LEU A 4 13.17 4.89 -26.15
C LEU A 4 13.59 3.64 -25.37
N LYS A 5 14.24 2.66 -26.04
CA LYS A 5 14.74 1.46 -25.36
C LYS A 5 15.77 1.84 -24.31
N SER A 6 16.72 2.72 -24.64
CA SER A 6 17.76 3.16 -23.71
C SER A 6 17.18 3.82 -22.46
N HIS A 7 16.17 4.69 -22.60
CA HIS A 7 15.49 5.29 -21.44
C HIS A 7 14.77 4.26 -20.56
N ILE A 8 14.05 3.32 -21.18
CA ILE A 8 13.36 2.24 -20.46
C ILE A 8 14.38 1.36 -19.71
N SER A 9 15.46 0.94 -20.38
CA SER A 9 16.52 0.14 -19.77
C SER A 9 17.17 0.86 -18.59
N ALA A 10 17.51 2.15 -18.74
CA ALA A 10 18.10 2.94 -17.67
C ALA A 10 17.19 3.05 -16.44
N LEU A 11 15.87 3.24 -16.65
CA LEU A 11 14.91 3.28 -15.56
C LEU A 11 14.85 1.93 -14.83
N ILE A 12 14.81 0.82 -15.58
CA ILE A 12 14.75 -0.54 -15.00
C ILE A 12 16.04 -0.88 -14.25
N GLU A 13 17.19 -0.39 -14.71
CA GLU A 13 18.50 -0.64 -14.08
C GLU A 13 18.75 0.18 -12.81
N ALA A 14 18.18 1.38 -12.74
CA ALA A 14 18.24 2.23 -11.54
C ALA A 14 17.29 1.78 -10.42
N ALA A 15 16.36 0.89 -10.72
CA ALA A 15 15.32 0.45 -9.80
C ALA A 15 15.75 -0.71 -8.89
N GLU A 16 15.03 -0.85 -7.78
CA GLU A 16 15.28 -1.94 -6.85
C GLU A 16 15.01 -3.32 -7.49
N PRO A 17 15.80 -4.34 -7.12
CA PRO A 17 15.59 -5.69 -7.62
C PRO A 17 14.19 -6.23 -7.31
N GLY A 18 13.60 -6.96 -8.26
CA GLY A 18 12.31 -7.61 -8.06
C GLY A 18 11.08 -6.73 -8.32
N GLN A 19 11.28 -5.48 -8.74
CA GLN A 19 10.19 -4.61 -9.18
C GLN A 19 9.48 -5.16 -10.43
N VAL A 20 8.15 -5.05 -10.43
CA VAL A 20 7.27 -5.38 -11.55
C VAL A 20 6.79 -4.10 -12.21
N TRP A 21 6.90 -4.06 -13.53
CA TRP A 21 6.64 -2.90 -14.37
C TRP A 21 5.35 -3.05 -15.17
N VAL A 22 4.70 -1.92 -15.37
CA VAL A 22 3.53 -1.77 -16.23
C VAL A 22 3.81 -0.69 -17.28
N PRO A 23 3.16 -0.71 -18.46
CA PRO A 23 3.47 0.26 -19.51
C PRO A 23 3.33 1.73 -19.08
N THR A 24 2.42 2.01 -18.14
CA THR A 24 2.21 3.36 -17.58
C THR A 24 3.43 3.89 -16.83
N ASP A 25 4.33 3.03 -16.36
CA ASP A 25 5.57 3.43 -15.67
C ASP A 25 6.55 4.14 -16.62
N PHE A 26 6.36 3.96 -17.93
CA PHE A 26 7.21 4.51 -18.97
C PHE A 26 6.52 5.61 -19.77
N ALA A 27 5.32 6.06 -19.36
CA ALA A 27 4.47 6.98 -20.12
C ALA A 27 5.17 8.31 -20.48
N GLN A 28 6.12 8.76 -19.66
CA GLN A 28 6.93 9.95 -19.90
C GLN A 28 7.88 9.84 -21.10
N PHE A 29 8.18 8.63 -21.60
CA PHE A 29 9.16 8.42 -22.65
C PHE A 29 8.58 8.32 -24.06
N GLY A 30 7.25 8.19 -24.21
CA GLY A 30 6.62 8.13 -25.51
C GLY A 30 5.17 7.65 -25.50
N SER A 31 4.61 7.45 -26.70
CA SER A 31 3.24 6.97 -26.85
C SER A 31 3.09 5.52 -26.37
N ARG A 32 1.88 5.16 -25.97
CA ARG A 32 1.55 3.81 -25.48
C ARG A 32 1.96 2.71 -26.47
N ASP A 33 1.67 2.90 -27.76
CA ASP A 33 2.01 1.93 -28.80
C ASP A 33 3.52 1.75 -28.97
N ALA A 34 4.30 2.84 -28.85
CA ALA A 34 5.75 2.79 -28.95
C ALA A 34 6.37 2.07 -27.75
N ILE A 35 5.85 2.33 -26.55
CA ILE A 35 6.23 1.64 -25.31
C ILE A 35 5.91 0.15 -25.42
N ASP A 36 4.67 -0.22 -25.75
CA ASP A 36 4.24 -1.61 -25.84
C ASP A 36 5.06 -2.40 -26.87
N LYS A 37 5.34 -1.81 -28.06
CA LYS A 37 6.23 -2.42 -29.06
C LYS A 37 7.67 -2.57 -28.55
N THR A 38 8.17 -1.62 -27.77
CA THR A 38 9.53 -1.67 -27.23
C THR A 38 9.64 -2.75 -26.15
N LEU A 39 8.69 -2.80 -25.21
CA LEU A 39 8.62 -3.86 -24.18
C LEU A 39 8.48 -5.24 -24.83
N GLN A 40 7.67 -5.38 -25.87
CA GLN A 40 7.55 -6.63 -26.62
C GLN A 40 8.90 -7.07 -27.21
N ARG A 41 9.65 -6.16 -27.83
CA ARG A 41 10.99 -6.47 -28.36
C ARG A 41 11.99 -6.82 -27.27
N MET A 42 11.96 -6.14 -26.12
CA MET A 42 12.82 -6.46 -24.98
C MET A 42 12.53 -7.85 -24.41
N VAL A 43 11.25 -8.25 -24.37
CA VAL A 43 10.86 -9.62 -24.01
C VAL A 43 11.36 -10.64 -25.04
N GLN A 44 11.22 -10.36 -26.33
CA GLN A 44 11.75 -11.23 -27.40
C GLN A 44 13.27 -11.36 -27.36
N ALA A 45 13.97 -10.31 -26.94
CA ALA A 45 15.42 -10.30 -26.74
C ALA A 45 15.87 -10.98 -25.43
N GLY A 46 14.94 -11.42 -24.57
CA GLY A 46 15.24 -12.04 -23.28
C GLY A 46 15.69 -11.06 -22.19
N GLU A 47 15.59 -9.75 -22.42
CA GLU A 47 15.99 -8.71 -21.47
C GLU A 47 14.94 -8.54 -20.35
N LEU A 48 13.68 -8.82 -20.67
CA LEU A 48 12.55 -8.80 -19.75
C LEU A 48 11.77 -10.10 -19.86
N ARG A 49 11.07 -10.47 -18.79
CA ARG A 49 10.05 -11.50 -18.80
C ARG A 49 8.68 -10.85 -18.70
N ARG A 50 7.72 -11.40 -19.45
CA ARG A 50 6.31 -11.04 -19.32
C ARG A 50 5.65 -12.00 -18.34
N ILE A 51 5.14 -11.47 -17.23
CA ILE A 51 4.42 -12.27 -16.21
C ILE A 51 2.99 -12.54 -16.69
N ASP A 52 2.32 -11.48 -17.15
CA ASP A 52 0.97 -11.52 -17.72
C ASP A 52 0.82 -10.33 -18.69
N ARG A 53 -0.35 -10.18 -19.32
CA ARG A 53 -0.65 -9.05 -20.18
C ARG A 53 -0.44 -7.73 -19.44
N GLY A 54 0.59 -6.99 -19.87
CA GLY A 54 0.91 -5.67 -19.33
C GLY A 54 1.62 -5.71 -17.97
N LEU A 55 2.21 -6.84 -17.59
CA LEU A 55 3.06 -6.99 -16.41
C LEU A 55 4.41 -7.58 -16.84
N TYR A 56 5.49 -6.90 -16.47
CA TYR A 56 6.84 -7.24 -16.89
C TYR A 56 7.79 -7.23 -15.69
N ASP A 57 8.74 -8.15 -15.66
CA ASP A 57 9.83 -8.11 -14.69
C ASP A 57 11.18 -8.35 -15.35
N ARG A 58 12.24 -7.99 -14.63
CA ARG A 58 13.61 -8.34 -14.99
C ARG A 58 14.08 -9.46 -14.05
N PRO A 59 13.98 -10.73 -14.45
CA PRO A 59 14.41 -11.83 -13.60
C PRO A 59 15.93 -11.78 -13.38
N LYS A 60 16.37 -12.06 -12.16
CA LYS A 60 17.78 -12.33 -11.86
C LYS A 60 18.02 -13.83 -11.92
N VAL A 61 19.23 -14.24 -12.26
CA VAL A 61 19.61 -15.66 -12.13
C VAL A 61 20.01 -15.91 -10.70
N ASN A 62 19.33 -16.83 -10.03
CA ASN A 62 19.70 -17.23 -8.69
C ASN A 62 21.02 -18.02 -8.75
N SER A 63 22.03 -17.60 -7.97
CA SER A 63 23.37 -18.18 -7.99
C SER A 63 23.41 -19.65 -7.55
N LEU A 64 22.49 -20.05 -6.67
CA LEU A 64 22.37 -21.41 -6.09
C LEU A 64 21.62 -22.35 -7.04
N THR A 65 20.43 -21.94 -7.50
CA THR A 65 19.57 -22.83 -8.30
C THR A 65 19.83 -22.73 -9.80
N LYS A 66 20.60 -21.73 -10.24
CA LYS A 66 20.82 -21.36 -11.66
C LYS A 66 19.53 -21.10 -12.44
N ARG A 67 18.40 -20.91 -11.75
CA ARG A 67 17.09 -20.61 -12.35
C ARG A 67 16.77 -19.12 -12.25
N PRO A 68 15.97 -18.57 -13.18
CA PRO A 68 15.41 -17.24 -13.05
C PRO A 68 14.61 -17.10 -11.73
N THR A 69 14.80 -16.00 -11.01
CA THR A 69 14.02 -15.68 -9.81
C THR A 69 12.56 -15.45 -10.19
N THR A 70 11.65 -15.91 -9.35
CA THR A 70 10.22 -15.53 -9.41
C THR A 70 10.05 -14.22 -8.64
N PRO A 71 9.32 -13.22 -9.17
CA PRO A 71 9.09 -11.98 -8.45
C PRO A 71 8.21 -12.25 -7.23
N ASP A 72 8.30 -11.37 -6.24
CA ASP A 72 7.36 -11.40 -5.12
C ASP A 72 5.94 -11.11 -5.62
N TYR A 73 4.96 -11.89 -5.17
CA TYR A 73 3.55 -11.65 -5.47
C TYR A 73 3.11 -10.26 -5.00
N ARG A 74 3.76 -9.69 -3.96
CA ARG A 74 3.49 -8.33 -3.49
C ARG A 74 3.83 -7.29 -4.56
N ALA A 75 4.98 -7.43 -5.23
CA ALA A 75 5.39 -6.55 -6.33
C ALA A 75 4.43 -6.69 -7.52
N VAL A 76 3.96 -7.91 -7.80
CA VAL A 76 2.93 -8.15 -8.82
C VAL A 76 1.62 -7.44 -8.43
N ALA A 77 1.14 -7.61 -7.20
CA ALA A 77 -0.08 -6.97 -6.70
C ALA A 77 0.02 -5.44 -6.71
N GLU A 78 1.17 -4.89 -6.33
CA GLU A 78 1.43 -3.45 -6.38
C GLU A 78 1.39 -2.92 -7.82
N ALA A 79 2.08 -3.57 -8.76
CA ALA A 79 2.06 -3.18 -10.16
C ALA A 79 0.63 -3.20 -10.75
N ILE A 80 -0.17 -4.19 -10.35
CA ILE A 80 -1.59 -4.28 -10.72
C ILE A 80 -2.38 -3.10 -10.16
N ALA A 81 -2.22 -2.80 -8.88
CA ALA A 81 -2.90 -1.69 -8.22
C ALA A 81 -2.55 -0.36 -8.89
N ARG A 82 -1.27 -0.15 -9.25
CA ARG A 82 -0.79 1.06 -9.95
C ARG A 82 -1.38 1.20 -11.35
N ARG A 83 -1.45 0.10 -12.12
CA ARG A 83 -1.92 0.11 -13.52
C ARG A 83 -3.43 0.27 -13.64
N ASP A 84 -4.16 -0.49 -12.84
CA ASP A 84 -5.62 -0.61 -12.94
C ASP A 84 -6.33 0.31 -11.93
N HIS A 85 -5.58 1.10 -11.13
CA HIS A 85 -6.07 1.94 -10.04
C HIS A 85 -6.96 1.18 -9.04
N LEU A 86 -6.62 -0.09 -8.81
CA LEU A 86 -7.43 -1.00 -8.01
C LEU A 86 -7.08 -0.92 -6.53
N ARG A 87 -8.12 -1.01 -5.70
CA ARG A 87 -8.00 -1.29 -4.28
C ARG A 87 -7.88 -2.79 -4.09
N LEU A 88 -6.73 -3.22 -3.58
CA LEU A 88 -6.42 -4.63 -3.32
C LEU A 88 -6.35 -4.90 -1.81
N LEU A 89 -7.00 -5.97 -1.39
CA LEU A 89 -7.04 -6.44 0.00
C LEU A 89 -6.60 -7.90 0.04
N VAL A 90 -5.47 -8.19 0.66
CA VAL A 90 -4.94 -9.56 0.75
C VAL A 90 -5.70 -10.36 1.82
N ASP A 91 -5.79 -11.68 1.65
CA ASP A 91 -6.46 -12.54 2.64
C ASP A 91 -5.67 -12.64 3.96
N GLY A 92 -6.39 -13.00 5.04
CA GLY A 92 -5.82 -12.98 6.38
C GLY A 92 -4.66 -13.94 6.63
N MET A 93 -4.67 -15.14 6.02
CA MET A 93 -3.57 -16.09 6.19
C MET A 93 -2.30 -15.58 5.50
N THR A 94 -2.43 -15.09 4.27
CA THR A 94 -1.33 -14.44 3.54
C THR A 94 -0.81 -13.22 4.30
N ALA A 95 -1.70 -12.38 4.83
CA ALA A 95 -1.32 -11.22 5.64
C ALA A 95 -0.56 -11.62 6.91
N ALA A 96 -1.00 -12.67 7.59
CA ALA A 96 -0.33 -13.19 8.78
C ALA A 96 1.07 -13.74 8.42
N ASN A 97 1.22 -14.43 7.29
CA ASN A 97 2.52 -14.90 6.83
C ASN A 97 3.45 -13.73 6.48
N ASP A 98 2.90 -12.71 5.81
CA ASP A 98 3.66 -11.51 5.45
C ASP A 98 4.27 -10.78 6.66
N LEU A 99 3.56 -10.82 7.80
CA LEU A 99 3.99 -10.22 9.07
C LEU A 99 4.84 -11.18 9.93
N GLY A 100 5.10 -12.40 9.44
CA GLY A 100 5.83 -13.42 10.19
C GLY A 100 5.11 -13.89 11.46
N LEU A 101 3.76 -13.80 11.45
CA LEU A 101 2.87 -14.34 12.49
C LEU A 101 2.52 -15.82 12.22
N THR A 102 2.81 -16.31 11.00
CA THR A 102 2.74 -17.73 10.66
C THR A 102 3.84 -18.11 9.67
N ASN A 103 4.27 -19.37 9.71
CA ASN A 103 5.25 -19.95 8.78
C ASN A 103 4.59 -20.72 7.62
N ALA A 104 3.26 -20.70 7.53
CA ALA A 104 2.54 -21.34 6.44
C ALA A 104 2.89 -20.64 5.11
N VAL A 105 3.53 -21.38 4.19
CA VAL A 105 3.83 -20.89 2.84
C VAL A 105 2.62 -21.15 1.95
N PRO A 106 1.91 -20.11 1.47
CA PRO A 106 0.73 -20.31 0.63
C PRO A 106 1.13 -20.84 -0.76
N ALA A 107 0.45 -21.88 -1.23
CA ALA A 107 0.42 -22.22 -2.67
C ALA A 107 -0.54 -21.31 -3.46
N ARG A 108 -1.41 -20.59 -2.74
CA ARG A 108 -2.41 -19.68 -3.29
C ARG A 108 -2.58 -18.46 -2.40
N VAL A 109 -2.57 -17.28 -3.00
CA VAL A 109 -2.89 -16.00 -2.37
C VAL A 109 -4.23 -15.50 -2.92
N THR A 110 -5.14 -15.09 -2.04
CA THR A 110 -6.43 -14.51 -2.45
C THR A 110 -6.40 -13.00 -2.25
N ILE A 111 -6.69 -12.26 -3.31
CA ILE A 111 -6.77 -10.80 -3.29
C ILE A 111 -8.21 -10.37 -3.57
N HIS A 112 -8.81 -9.69 -2.61
CA HIS A 112 -10.12 -9.06 -2.74
C HIS A 112 -9.99 -7.71 -3.43
N THR A 113 -10.89 -7.43 -4.37
CA THR A 113 -10.96 -6.18 -5.12
C THR A 113 -12.41 -5.92 -5.54
N ASP A 114 -12.75 -4.69 -5.93
CA ASP A 114 -14.11 -4.31 -6.37
C ASP A 114 -14.40 -4.71 -7.82
N THR A 115 -13.37 -5.07 -8.58
CA THR A 115 -13.44 -5.36 -10.01
C THR A 115 -13.15 -6.83 -10.31
N ARG A 116 -13.78 -7.40 -11.33
CA ARG A 116 -13.49 -8.77 -11.77
C ARG A 116 -12.12 -8.86 -12.42
N ARG A 117 -11.36 -9.89 -12.08
CA ARG A 117 -10.02 -10.11 -12.62
C ARG A 117 -9.72 -11.60 -12.71
N ARG A 118 -8.93 -11.99 -13.71
CA ARG A 118 -8.49 -13.38 -13.86
C ARG A 118 -7.34 -13.65 -12.90
N ALA A 119 -7.24 -14.91 -12.46
CA ALA A 119 -6.11 -15.36 -11.66
C ALA A 119 -4.80 -15.24 -12.46
N ILE A 120 -3.70 -15.01 -11.74
CA ILE A 120 -2.34 -14.93 -12.30
C ILE A 120 -1.54 -16.09 -11.73
N GLN A 121 -0.91 -16.85 -12.61
CA GLN A 121 0.02 -17.91 -12.22
C GLN A 121 1.42 -17.33 -12.09
N LEU A 122 2.05 -17.57 -10.94
CA LEU A 122 3.40 -17.13 -10.62
C LEU A 122 4.24 -18.34 -10.19
N ASP A 123 4.79 -19.05 -11.17
CA ASP A 123 5.44 -20.35 -10.96
C ASP A 123 4.50 -21.33 -10.22
N LYS A 124 4.81 -21.72 -8.98
CA LYS A 124 3.96 -22.60 -8.14
C LYS A 124 2.89 -21.86 -7.35
N LEU A 125 2.93 -20.53 -7.33
CA LEU A 125 1.98 -19.70 -6.59
C LEU A 125 0.85 -19.23 -7.51
N THR A 126 -0.38 -19.36 -7.05
CA THR A 126 -1.55 -18.81 -7.76
C THR A 126 -2.06 -17.56 -7.04
N ILE A 127 -2.18 -16.44 -7.76
CA ILE A 127 -2.83 -15.22 -7.25
C ILE A 127 -4.26 -15.21 -7.76
N GLU A 128 -5.23 -15.49 -6.88
CA GLU A 128 -6.66 -15.45 -7.20
C GLU A 128 -7.26 -14.09 -6.82
N PHE A 129 -8.17 -13.60 -7.66
CA PHE A 129 -8.89 -12.35 -7.40
C PHE A 129 -10.35 -12.62 -7.10
N LYS A 130 -10.85 -12.08 -5.98
CA LYS A 130 -12.25 -12.21 -5.56
C LYS A 130 -12.95 -10.87 -5.56
N GLN A 131 -13.95 -10.74 -6.43
CA GLN A 131 -14.79 -9.54 -6.45
C GLN A 131 -15.54 -9.42 -5.11
N THR A 132 -15.41 -8.25 -4.48
CA THR A 132 -15.91 -7.98 -3.13
C THR A 132 -16.56 -6.60 -3.11
N ALA A 133 -17.68 -6.49 -2.38
CA ALA A 133 -18.38 -5.22 -2.26
C ALA A 133 -17.48 -4.12 -1.66
N PRO A 134 -17.53 -2.87 -2.17
CA PRO A 134 -16.69 -1.77 -1.68
C PRO A 134 -16.77 -1.54 -0.16
N SER A 135 -17.93 -1.81 0.46
CA SER A 135 -18.14 -1.72 1.91
C SER A 135 -17.21 -2.62 2.73
N ARG A 136 -16.73 -3.74 2.16
CA ARG A 136 -15.78 -4.66 2.82
C ARG A 136 -14.32 -4.36 2.48
N LEU A 137 -14.06 -3.36 1.65
CA LEU A 137 -12.73 -3.01 1.15
C LEU A 137 -12.15 -1.76 1.82
N TYR A 138 -12.66 -1.33 2.98
CA TYR A 138 -12.16 -0.16 3.69
C TYR A 138 -10.62 -0.17 3.81
N TRP A 139 -10.06 -1.29 4.27
CA TRP A 139 -8.62 -1.50 4.45
C TRP A 139 -7.84 -1.75 3.16
N ALA A 140 -8.50 -1.96 2.03
CA ALA A 140 -7.83 -2.25 0.76
C ALA A 140 -6.92 -1.09 0.33
N GLY A 141 -5.64 -1.39 0.07
CA GLY A 141 -4.61 -0.41 -0.30
C GLY A 141 -4.10 0.47 0.85
N ARG A 142 -4.59 0.30 2.08
CA ARG A 142 -4.15 1.11 3.24
C ARG A 142 -2.89 0.51 3.91
N PRO A 143 -2.02 1.32 4.52
CA PRO A 143 -0.83 0.82 5.21
C PRO A 143 -1.11 -0.33 6.19
N ALA A 144 -2.10 -0.17 7.07
CA ALA A 144 -2.39 -1.13 8.13
C ALA A 144 -3.21 -2.35 7.66
N MET A 145 -3.50 -2.46 6.36
CA MET A 145 -4.29 -3.53 5.75
C MET A 145 -3.88 -4.93 6.23
N ARG A 146 -2.57 -5.22 6.19
CA ARG A 146 -2.03 -6.53 6.56
C ARG A 146 -2.22 -6.85 8.03
N ILE A 147 -2.06 -5.85 8.91
CA ILE A 147 -2.25 -6.03 10.35
C ILE A 147 -3.69 -6.44 10.62
N VAL A 148 -4.66 -5.71 10.05
CA VAL A 148 -6.07 -5.98 10.26
C VAL A 148 -6.49 -7.34 9.69
N GLN A 149 -6.02 -7.69 8.49
CA GLN A 149 -6.33 -8.98 7.87
C GLN A 149 -5.70 -10.15 8.63
N ALA A 150 -4.45 -10.00 9.09
CA ALA A 150 -3.78 -11.01 9.91
C ALA A 150 -4.51 -11.23 11.24
N LEU A 151 -4.93 -10.15 11.92
CA LEU A 151 -5.68 -10.26 13.17
C LEU A 151 -7.03 -10.96 12.98
N HIS A 152 -7.74 -10.70 11.87
CA HIS A 152 -8.96 -11.43 11.56
C HIS A 152 -8.74 -12.95 11.42
N TRP A 153 -7.61 -13.35 10.82
CA TRP A 153 -7.24 -14.76 10.69
C TRP A 153 -6.84 -15.40 12.02
N LEU A 154 -6.10 -14.66 12.86
CA LEU A 154 -5.57 -15.15 14.13
C LEU A 154 -6.58 -15.10 15.26
N LYS A 155 -7.80 -14.62 15.02
CA LYS A 155 -8.81 -14.36 16.06
C LYS A 155 -8.97 -15.54 17.05
N ASP A 156 -9.01 -16.76 16.53
CA ASP A 156 -9.25 -17.95 17.34
C ASP A 156 -8.01 -18.42 18.12
N THR A 157 -6.80 -18.06 17.68
CA THR A 157 -5.53 -18.38 18.36
C THR A 157 -5.01 -17.25 19.25
N LEU A 158 -5.62 -16.06 19.19
CA LEU A 158 -5.24 -14.89 20.01
C LEU A 158 -5.19 -15.21 21.49
N THR A 159 -6.10 -16.04 22.02
CA THR A 159 -6.15 -16.36 23.44
C THR A 159 -4.90 -17.11 23.91
N SER A 160 -4.37 -18.03 23.10
CA SER A 160 -3.18 -18.83 23.45
C SER A 160 -1.87 -18.14 23.09
N GLU A 161 -1.85 -17.32 22.03
CA GLU A 161 -0.62 -16.73 21.47
C GLU A 161 -0.54 -15.21 21.65
N HIS A 162 -1.36 -14.65 22.55
CA HIS A 162 -1.55 -13.21 22.74
C HIS A 162 -0.24 -12.42 22.81
N SER A 163 0.63 -12.79 23.74
CA SER A 163 1.91 -12.10 23.98
C SER A 163 2.86 -12.21 22.79
N PHE A 164 2.85 -13.32 22.08
CA PHE A 164 3.67 -13.50 20.87
C PHE A 164 3.20 -12.55 19.76
N ILE A 165 1.89 -12.48 19.53
CA ILE A 165 1.28 -11.64 18.50
C ILE A 165 1.54 -10.16 18.81
N LEU A 166 1.31 -9.71 20.04
CA LEU A 166 1.61 -8.32 20.45
C LEU A 166 3.09 -7.97 20.27
N ASN A 167 4.01 -8.85 20.67
CA ASN A 167 5.44 -8.61 20.50
C ASN A 167 5.84 -8.49 19.03
N LYS A 168 5.25 -9.30 18.15
CA LYS A 168 5.48 -9.22 16.71
C LYS A 168 4.93 -7.92 16.12
N LEU A 169 3.69 -7.56 16.44
CA LEU A 169 3.06 -6.34 15.96
C LEU A 169 3.79 -5.08 16.45
N THR A 170 4.22 -5.06 17.72
CA THR A 170 5.05 -3.97 18.25
C THR A 170 6.33 -3.77 17.44
N LYS A 171 7.02 -4.86 17.07
CA LYS A 171 8.21 -4.77 16.20
C LYS A 171 7.90 -4.22 14.81
N VAL A 172 6.76 -4.61 14.23
CA VAL A 172 6.29 -4.10 12.93
C VAL A 172 6.00 -2.60 13.02
N LEU A 173 5.35 -2.14 14.09
CA LEU A 173 5.01 -0.73 14.30
C LEU A 173 6.23 0.14 14.70
N ALA A 174 7.29 -0.48 15.21
CA ALA A 174 8.57 0.17 15.51
C ALA A 174 9.47 0.35 14.27
N ASP A 175 9.07 -0.14 13.10
CA ASP A 175 9.82 0.04 11.86
C ASP A 175 10.00 1.54 11.56
N PRO A 176 11.24 2.02 11.31
CA PRO A 176 11.50 3.45 11.15
C PRO A 176 10.95 4.04 9.85
N ILE A 177 10.68 3.19 8.85
CA ILE A 177 10.23 3.63 7.52
C ILE A 177 8.70 3.62 7.46
N HIS A 178 8.07 2.53 7.92
CA HIS A 178 6.64 2.27 7.74
C HIS A 178 5.84 2.36 9.04
N GLY A 179 6.47 2.26 10.20
CA GLY A 179 5.81 2.14 11.49
C GLY A 179 4.92 3.34 11.85
N ALA A 180 5.34 4.57 11.50
CA ALA A 180 4.52 5.77 11.72
C ALA A 180 3.24 5.77 10.87
N ALA A 181 3.35 5.44 9.58
CA ALA A 181 2.19 5.36 8.68
C ALA A 181 1.22 4.26 9.11
N LEU A 182 1.73 3.11 9.58
CA LEU A 182 0.91 2.03 10.11
C LEU A 182 0.12 2.45 11.35
N ARG A 183 0.77 3.10 12.33
CA ARG A 183 0.12 3.59 13.55
C ARG A 183 -0.97 4.62 13.23
N GLN A 184 -0.65 5.60 12.40
CA GLN A 184 -1.61 6.63 12.00
C GLN A 184 -2.82 6.00 11.30
N ASP A 185 -2.59 5.07 10.38
CA ASP A 185 -3.66 4.42 9.63
C ASP A 185 -4.58 3.54 10.51
N LEU A 186 -4.00 2.87 11.52
CA LEU A 186 -4.76 2.15 12.55
C LEU A 186 -5.62 3.08 13.39
N LEU A 187 -5.10 4.25 13.78
CA LEU A 187 -5.83 5.27 14.54
C LEU A 187 -6.97 5.86 13.72
N ASP A 188 -6.70 6.27 12.47
CA ASP A 188 -7.70 6.84 11.56
C ASP A 188 -8.84 5.85 11.29
N GLY A 189 -8.50 4.56 11.14
CA GLY A 189 -9.46 3.48 10.93
C GLY A 189 -9.97 2.78 12.17
N PHE A 190 -9.68 3.28 13.36
CA PHE A 190 -9.96 2.58 14.62
C PHE A 190 -11.45 2.21 14.78
N HIS A 191 -12.34 3.12 14.40
CA HIS A 191 -13.80 2.93 14.46
C HIS A 191 -14.34 1.86 13.49
N MET A 192 -13.56 1.48 12.46
CA MET A 192 -13.91 0.41 11.53
C MET A 192 -13.50 -0.97 12.04
N LEU A 193 -12.75 -1.04 13.15
CA LEU A 193 -12.32 -2.30 13.75
C LEU A 193 -13.42 -2.86 14.67
N PRO A 194 -13.61 -4.19 14.75
CA PRO A 194 -14.49 -4.78 15.74
C PRO A 194 -13.96 -4.57 17.17
N ALA A 195 -14.84 -4.55 18.16
CA ALA A 195 -14.52 -4.20 19.55
C ALA A 195 -13.34 -5.01 20.13
N TRP A 196 -13.25 -6.32 19.85
CA TRP A 196 -12.15 -7.16 20.32
C TRP A 196 -10.79 -6.73 19.74
N MET A 197 -10.77 -6.27 18.48
CA MET A 197 -9.54 -5.82 17.82
C MET A 197 -9.16 -4.40 18.28
N GLN A 198 -10.15 -3.56 18.55
CA GLN A 198 -9.94 -2.26 19.18
C GLN A 198 -9.23 -2.40 20.54
N SER A 199 -9.64 -3.37 21.37
CA SER A 199 -8.95 -3.64 22.64
C SER A 199 -7.49 -4.00 22.43
N LEU A 200 -7.19 -4.91 21.51
CA LEU A 200 -5.81 -5.31 21.20
C LEU A 200 -4.98 -4.14 20.65
N VAL A 201 -5.55 -3.31 19.75
CA VAL A 201 -4.84 -2.17 19.16
C VAL A 201 -4.48 -1.12 20.21
N ARG A 202 -5.29 -0.92 21.26
CA ARG A 202 -4.95 -0.01 22.38
C ARG A 202 -3.74 -0.48 23.18
N GLU A 203 -3.44 -1.78 23.18
CA GLU A 203 -2.25 -2.30 23.86
C GLU A 203 -0.96 -2.07 23.05
N LEU A 204 -1.07 -1.68 21.77
CA LEU A 204 0.07 -1.45 20.90
C LEU A 204 0.67 -0.04 21.14
N PRO A 205 2.00 0.08 21.17
CA PRO A 205 2.66 1.35 21.47
C PRO A 205 2.36 2.41 20.40
N GLY A 206 1.95 3.60 20.85
CA GLY A 206 1.63 4.72 19.98
C GLY A 206 0.28 4.62 19.26
N CYS A 207 -0.59 3.68 19.67
CA CYS A 207 -1.97 3.55 19.23
C CYS A 207 -2.98 4.06 20.28
N ASP A 208 -2.52 4.86 21.24
CA ASP A 208 -3.38 5.47 22.26
C ASP A 208 -4.11 6.70 21.71
N LEU A 209 -5.44 6.59 21.58
CA LEU A 209 -6.34 7.67 21.16
C LEU A 209 -6.26 8.93 22.05
N GLN A 210 -5.76 8.81 23.28
CA GLN A 210 -5.58 9.95 24.19
C GLN A 210 -4.41 10.86 23.79
N THR A 211 -3.45 10.38 23.00
CA THR A 211 -2.28 11.18 22.58
C THR A 211 -2.62 12.18 21.47
N VAL A 212 -3.71 11.95 20.73
CA VAL A 212 -4.11 12.77 19.57
C VAL A 212 -4.81 14.07 19.99
N LEU A 213 -5.40 14.13 21.19
CA LEU A 213 -6.08 15.34 21.71
C LEU A 213 -5.12 16.39 22.31
N THR A 214 -3.85 16.04 22.55
CA THR A 214 -2.88 16.95 23.21
C THR A 214 -2.09 17.81 22.21
N VAL A 215 -2.24 17.59 20.91
CA VAL A 215 -1.61 18.40 19.85
C VAL A 215 -2.69 19.12 19.01
N ALA A 216 -3.61 19.81 19.68
CA ALA A 216 -4.35 20.90 19.05
C ALA A 216 -3.53 22.19 19.23
N PRO A 217 -3.31 23.00 18.17
CA PRO A 217 -2.69 24.31 18.35
C PRO A 217 -3.63 25.15 19.23
N GLN A 218 -3.11 25.62 20.36
CA GLN A 218 -3.77 26.66 21.14
C GLN A 218 -4.01 27.84 20.20
N SER A 219 -5.27 28.21 20.03
CA SER A 219 -5.66 29.45 19.38
C SER A 219 -4.96 30.62 20.07
N PRO A 220 -4.34 31.56 19.34
CA PRO A 220 -3.85 32.78 19.96
C PRO A 220 -5.04 33.53 20.54
N GLY A 221 -4.91 33.87 21.82
CA GLY A 221 -5.96 34.49 22.61
C GLY A 221 -6.45 35.81 22.06
N ASP A 222 -7.68 36.13 22.45
CA ASP A 222 -8.33 37.43 22.34
C ASP A 222 -7.39 38.57 22.74
N GLU A 223 -6.91 39.34 21.75
CA GLU A 223 -6.60 40.75 21.95
C GLU A 223 -7.56 41.59 21.11
N ASN A 224 -8.59 42.10 21.78
CA ASN A 224 -9.46 43.16 21.28
C ASN A 224 -8.62 44.43 21.03
N PRO A 225 -8.59 44.99 19.80
CA PRO A 225 -8.03 46.32 19.60
C PRO A 225 -9.04 47.39 20.06
N PRO A 226 -8.60 48.54 20.63
CA PRO A 226 -9.52 49.57 21.07
C PRO A 226 -10.17 50.28 19.86
N PHE A 227 -11.47 50.49 19.98
CA PHE A 227 -12.32 51.24 19.06
C PHE A 227 -11.71 52.59 18.66
N ALA A 228 -11.35 52.74 17.39
CA ALA A 228 -11.11 54.04 16.77
C ALA A 228 -12.44 54.77 16.55
N ARG A 229 -12.68 55.85 17.31
CA ARG A 229 -13.80 56.79 17.12
C ARG A 229 -13.69 57.44 15.74
N ARG A 230 -14.51 57.02 14.77
CA ARG A 230 -14.79 57.80 13.56
C ARG A 230 -15.72 58.95 13.92
N ARG A 231 -15.19 60.18 13.93
CA ARG A 231 -16.00 61.41 13.87
C ARG A 231 -16.66 61.50 12.49
N ALA A 232 -17.98 61.56 12.48
CA ALA A 232 -18.77 61.90 11.30
C ALA A 232 -18.54 63.36 10.92
N VAL A 233 -18.11 63.61 9.68
CA VAL A 233 -18.14 64.93 9.05
C VAL A 233 -19.56 65.13 8.54
N LYS A 234 -20.30 66.06 9.16
CA LYS A 234 -21.57 66.59 8.62
C LYS A 234 -21.22 67.51 7.45
N HIS A 235 -21.61 67.14 6.24
CA HIS A 235 -21.86 68.11 5.18
C HIS A 235 -23.30 68.63 5.33
N VAL A 236 -23.43 69.94 5.45
CA VAL A 236 -24.68 70.69 5.26
C VAL A 236 -24.32 71.83 4.30
N GLU A 237 -24.94 71.83 3.13
CA GLU A 237 -25.06 73.02 2.28
C GLU A 237 -26.56 73.37 2.13
N VAL A 238 -26.85 74.59 2.59
CA VAL A 238 -27.61 75.66 1.91
C VAL A 238 -29.13 75.49 1.75
N HIS A 239 -29.86 76.26 2.57
CA HIS A 239 -30.60 77.44 2.13
C HIS A 239 -30.69 78.49 3.24
#